data_AF-A0A8T5GYY5-F1
#
_entry.id   AF-A0A8T5GYY5-F1
#
_cell.length_a   1.000
_cell.length_b   1.000
_cell.length_c   1.000
_cell.angle_alpha   90.00
_cell.angle_beta   90.00
_cell.angle_gamma   90.00
#
_symmetry.space_group_name_H-M   'P 1'
#
loop_
_entity.id
_entity.type
_entity.pdbx_description
1 polymer ?
#
loop_
_entity_poly.entity_id
_entity_poly.type
_entity_poly.pdbx_seq_one_letter_code
_entity_poly.pdbx_strand_id
1 'polypeptide(L)'
;MNGSDGDDGSQGPAGTDGQNGADGSDGASILITTSSSTSCSNGGNTFNIGPDSNSNGFLEASEVVMNVDICNGAQGPAGPPGADGQDGATGADGQDGAPGADGQDGATGADGQDGA
;
A
#
# COMPACT_ATOMS: atom_id res chain seq x y z
N MET A 1 -83.96 -62.97 -25.06
CA MET A 1 -82.58 -62.63 -25.47
C MET A 1 -82.38 -61.19 -25.03
N ASN A 2 -81.56 -60.95 -24.01
CA ASN A 2 -81.23 -59.57 -23.62
C ASN A 2 -80.20 -59.05 -24.62
N GLY A 3 -80.51 -57.92 -25.27
CA GLY A 3 -79.55 -57.22 -26.13
C GLY A 3 -78.38 -56.72 -25.28
N SER A 4 -77.17 -56.88 -25.80
CA SER A 4 -75.97 -56.29 -25.22
C SER A 4 -76.07 -54.77 -25.32
N ASP A 5 -75.83 -54.07 -24.21
CA ASP A 5 -75.70 -52.61 -24.22
C ASP A 5 -74.59 -52.20 -25.22
N GLY A 6 -74.84 -51.13 -25.98
CA GLY A 6 -73.93 -50.68 -27.03
C GLY A 6 -72.60 -50.15 -26.47
N ASP A 7 -71.53 -50.27 -27.26
CA ASP A 7 -70.20 -49.81 -26.87
C ASP A 7 -70.21 -48.31 -26.55
N ASP A 8 -69.60 -47.94 -25.42
CA ASP A 8 -69.45 -46.54 -25.01
C ASP A 8 -68.67 -45.74 -26.07
N GLY A 9 -69.09 -44.50 -26.30
CA GLY A 9 -68.44 -43.61 -27.27
C GLY A 9 -66.97 -43.32 -26.94
N SER A 10 -66.17 -43.07 -27.97
CA SER A 10 -64.74 -42.77 -27.79
C SER A 10 -64.54 -41.48 -26.98
N GLN A 11 -63.61 -41.50 -26.03
CA GLN A 11 -63.22 -40.32 -25.27
C GLN A 11 -62.78 -39.18 -26.20
N GLY A 12 -63.18 -37.94 -25.86
CA GLY A 12 -62.80 -36.75 -26.60
C GLY A 12 -61.28 -36.46 -26.56
N PRO A 13 -60.78 -35.59 -27.46
CA PRO A 13 -59.38 -35.21 -27.46
C PRO A 13 -58.98 -34.52 -26.15
N ALA A 14 -57.71 -34.65 -25.77
CA ALA A 14 -57.16 -33.92 -24.63
C ALA A 14 -57.26 -32.40 -24.84
N GLY A 15 -57.45 -31.66 -23.75
CA GLY A 15 -57.41 -30.20 -23.78
C GLY A 15 -56.02 -29.68 -24.13
N THR A 16 -55.93 -28.42 -24.55
CA THR A 16 -54.64 -27.75 -24.75
C THR A 16 -53.97 -27.47 -23.41
N ASP A 17 -52.64 -27.40 -23.43
CA ASP A 17 -51.86 -26.98 -22.27
C ASP A 17 -52.21 -25.57 -21.81
N GLY A 18 -52.01 -25.30 -20.51
CA GLY A 18 -52.18 -23.97 -19.94
C GLY A 18 -51.10 -22.99 -20.41
N GLN A 19 -51.38 -21.70 -20.29
CA GLN A 19 -50.37 -20.67 -20.56
C GLN A 19 -49.26 -20.72 -19.49
N ASN A 20 -48.04 -20.37 -19.90
CA ASN A 20 -46.94 -20.19 -18.96
C ASN A 20 -47.26 -19.09 -17.95
N GLY A 21 -46.68 -19.20 -16.75
CA GLY A 21 -46.72 -18.12 -15.76
C GLY A 21 -45.99 -16.88 -16.27
N ALA A 22 -46.35 -15.72 -15.73
CA ALA A 22 -45.59 -14.49 -15.96
C ALA A 22 -44.20 -14.59 -15.31
N ASP A 23 -43.24 -13.87 -15.88
CA ASP A 23 -41.91 -13.74 -15.29
C ASP A 23 -41.98 -13.05 -13.92
N GLY A 24 -40.96 -13.32 -13.09
CA GLY A 24 -40.80 -12.65 -11.79
C GLY A 24 -40.38 -11.19 -11.97
N SER A 25 -40.62 -10.38 -10.94
CA SER A 25 -40.13 -8.99 -10.90
C SER A 25 -38.60 -8.95 -10.86
N ASP A 26 -38.02 -7.90 -11.43
CA ASP A 26 -36.60 -7.60 -11.31
C ASP A 26 -36.19 -7.37 -9.83
N GLY A 27 -34.92 -7.64 -9.52
CA GLY A 27 -34.34 -7.39 -8.20
C GLY A 27 -34.07 -5.91 -7.93
N ALA A 28 -34.00 -5.54 -6.65
CA ALA A 28 -33.58 -4.19 -6.25
C ALA A 28 -32.11 -3.92 -6.60
N SER A 29 -31.80 -2.68 -6.98
CA SER A 29 -30.42 -2.25 -7.23
C SER A 29 -29.65 -2.22 -5.92
N ILE A 30 -28.45 -2.79 -5.90
CA ILE A 30 -27.53 -2.67 -4.77
C ILE A 30 -26.58 -1.51 -5.03
N LEU A 31 -26.51 -0.58 -4.09
CA LEU A 31 -25.60 0.55 -4.13
C LEU A 31 -24.47 0.35 -3.11
N ILE A 32 -23.33 0.96 -3.43
CA ILE A 32 -22.14 0.95 -2.59
C ILE A 32 -21.65 2.39 -2.49
N THR A 33 -21.49 2.88 -1.26
CA THR A 33 -20.86 4.18 -1.01
C THR A 33 -19.60 3.99 -0.15
N THR A 34 -18.65 4.90 -0.31
CA THR A 34 -17.37 4.86 0.40
C THR A 34 -17.21 6.13 1.22
N SER A 35 -16.85 5.97 2.49
CA SER A 35 -16.50 7.05 3.41
C SER A 35 -15.17 6.77 4.09
N SER A 36 -14.55 7.78 4.69
CA SER A 36 -13.37 7.57 5.54
C SER A 36 -13.74 6.75 6.77
N SER A 37 -12.97 5.69 7.05
CA SER A 37 -13.22 4.85 8.23
C SER A 37 -12.78 5.56 9.51
N THR A 38 -13.65 5.55 10.51
CA THR A 38 -13.34 5.98 11.88
C THR A 38 -12.92 4.82 12.78
N SER A 39 -13.07 3.58 12.32
CA SER A 39 -12.72 2.36 13.04
C SER A 39 -11.22 2.02 12.94
N CYS A 40 -10.55 2.52 11.90
CA CYS A 40 -9.17 2.17 11.58
C CYS A 40 -8.14 3.14 12.18
N SER A 41 -7.18 2.62 12.96
CA SER A 41 -6.15 3.41 13.65
C SER A 41 -5.19 4.15 12.70
N ASN A 42 -4.90 3.58 11.52
CA ASN A 42 -4.01 4.16 10.52
C ASN A 42 -4.79 4.81 9.35
N GLY A 43 -6.06 5.13 9.59
CA GLY A 43 -7.00 5.48 8.53
C GLY A 43 -7.38 4.28 7.66
N GLY A 44 -8.30 4.52 6.74
CA GLY A 44 -8.89 3.51 5.89
C GLY A 44 -10.22 4.00 5.32
N ASN A 45 -10.96 3.10 4.71
CA ASN A 45 -12.27 3.38 4.13
C ASN A 45 -13.33 2.45 4.71
N THR A 46 -14.53 2.97 4.92
CA THR A 46 -15.74 2.19 5.19
C THR A 46 -16.56 2.10 3.90
N PHE A 47 -16.93 0.89 3.52
CA PHE A 47 -17.85 0.62 2.42
C PHE A 47 -19.22 0.34 3.02
N ASN A 48 -20.20 1.18 2.68
CA ASN A 48 -21.59 0.97 3.03
C ASN A 48 -22.29 0.32 1.84
N ILE A 49 -22.98 -0.79 2.08
CA ILE A 49 -23.59 -1.61 1.05
C ILE A 49 -25.06 -1.82 1.41
N GLY A 50 -25.96 -1.63 0.45
CA GLY A 50 -27.39 -1.84 0.66
C GLY A 50 -28.23 -1.68 -0.60
N PRO A 51 -29.50 -2.14 -0.56
CA PRO A 51 -30.45 -1.93 -1.66
C PRO A 51 -30.96 -0.49 -1.69
N ASP A 52 -31.05 0.09 -2.88
CA ASP A 52 -31.77 1.33 -3.15
C ASP A 52 -33.28 1.04 -3.12
N SER A 53 -33.83 1.03 -1.91
CA SER A 53 -35.18 0.54 -1.64
C SER A 53 -36.24 1.55 -2.07
N ASN A 54 -35.87 2.83 -2.13
CA ASN A 54 -36.74 3.90 -2.59
C ASN A 54 -36.49 4.30 -4.06
N SER A 55 -35.50 3.67 -4.72
CA SER A 55 -35.15 3.86 -6.13
C SER A 55 -34.77 5.30 -6.49
N ASN A 56 -34.13 6.02 -5.58
CA ASN A 56 -33.71 7.41 -5.79
C ASN A 56 -32.26 7.55 -6.30
N GLY A 57 -31.52 6.44 -6.43
CA GLY A 57 -30.14 6.39 -6.88
C GLY A 57 -29.09 6.74 -5.82
N PHE A 58 -29.49 6.88 -4.56
CA PHE A 58 -28.61 7.12 -3.42
C PHE A 58 -28.72 5.97 -2.42
N LEU A 59 -27.68 5.81 -1.59
CA LEU A 59 -27.70 4.84 -0.50
C LEU A 59 -27.84 5.60 0.82
N GLU A 60 -29.02 5.53 1.40
CA GLU A 60 -29.32 6.18 2.66
C GLU A 60 -28.88 5.32 3.86
N ALA A 61 -28.68 5.97 5.01
CA ALA A 61 -28.31 5.27 6.24
C ALA A 61 -29.32 4.18 6.65
N SER A 62 -30.61 4.34 6.32
CA SER A 62 -31.65 3.33 6.58
C SER A 62 -31.62 2.14 5.62
N GLU A 63 -30.94 2.27 4.49
CA GLU A 63 -30.83 1.25 3.45
C GLU A 63 -29.54 0.44 3.57
N VAL A 64 -28.57 0.92 4.35
CA VAL A 64 -27.34 0.19 4.61
C VAL A 64 -27.64 -1.09 5.38
N VAL A 65 -27.30 -2.23 4.79
CA VAL A 65 -27.42 -3.56 5.43
C VAL A 65 -26.07 -4.09 5.90
N MET A 66 -24.98 -3.55 5.37
CA MET A 66 -23.62 -3.98 5.67
C MET A 66 -22.65 -2.80 5.63
N ASN A 67 -21.72 -2.78 6.59
CA ASN A 67 -20.56 -1.92 6.61
C ASN A 67 -19.30 -2.80 6.60
N VAL A 68 -18.32 -2.47 5.74
CA VAL A 68 -17.02 -3.12 5.70
C VAL A 68 -15.93 -2.09 5.86
N ASP A 69 -15.15 -2.20 6.93
CA ASP A 69 -13.96 -1.38 7.14
C ASP A 69 -12.73 -2.04 6.50
N ILE A 70 -12.06 -1.32 5.61
CA ILE A 70 -10.76 -1.69 5.04
C ILE A 70 -9.72 -0.71 5.58
N CYS A 71 -8.88 -1.20 6.49
CA CYS A 71 -7.86 -0.42 7.16
C CYS A 71 -6.53 -0.40 6.42
N ASN A 72 -5.84 0.74 6.47
CA ASN A 72 -4.46 0.84 6.00
C ASN A 72 -3.51 0.02 6.87
N GLY A 73 -2.40 -0.42 6.28
CA GLY A 73 -1.31 -1.05 7.01
C GLY A 73 -0.67 -0.10 8.03
N ALA A 74 -0.05 -0.68 9.05
CA ALA A 74 0.79 0.09 9.97
C ALA A 74 2.01 0.66 9.24
N GLN A 75 2.52 1.80 9.72
CA GLN A 75 3.80 2.31 9.27
C GLN A 75 4.89 1.27 9.54
N GLY A 76 5.77 1.05 8.55
CA GLY A 76 6.94 0.19 8.71
C GLY A 76 7.95 0.73 9.73
N PRO A 77 8.88 -0.11 10.22
CA PRO A 77 9.93 0.37 11.11
C PRO A 77 10.83 1.40 10.38
N ALA A 78 11.48 2.25 11.17
CA ALA A 78 12.53 3.12 10.64
C ALA A 78 13.65 2.28 10.00
N GLY A 79 14.27 2.82 8.95
CA GLY A 79 15.46 2.23 8.36
C GLY A 79 16.64 2.23 9.36
N PRO A 80 17.64 1.37 9.16
CA PRO A 80 18.84 1.40 9.98
C PRO A 80 19.59 2.73 9.80
N PRO A 81 20.41 3.16 10.78
CA PRO A 81 21.35 4.26 10.61
C PRO A 81 22.25 4.06 9.39
N GLY A 82 22.74 5.18 8.81
CA GLY A 82 23.78 5.13 7.78
C GLY A 82 25.10 4.58 8.32
N ALA A 83 25.96 4.10 7.42
CA ALA A 83 27.32 3.70 7.79
C ALA A 83 28.16 4.91 8.21
N ASP A 84 29.14 4.67 9.08
CA ASP A 84 30.13 5.67 9.46
C ASP A 84 30.93 6.14 8.23
N GLY A 85 31.39 7.39 8.28
CA GLY A 85 32.28 7.95 7.26
C GLY A 85 33.64 7.27 7.26
N GLN A 86 34.33 7.30 6.13
CA GLN A 86 35.73 6.85 6.06
C GLN A 86 36.63 7.81 6.85
N ASP A 87 37.67 7.27 7.48
CA ASP A 87 38.74 8.06 8.08
C ASP A 87 39.37 9.00 7.03
N GLY A 88 39.81 10.17 7.49
CA GLY A 88 40.58 11.10 6.66
C GLY A 88 41.93 10.50 6.25
N ALA A 89 42.47 10.97 5.12
CA ALA A 89 43.82 10.60 4.71
C ALA A 89 44.86 11.03 5.75
N THR A 90 45.91 10.23 5.95
CA THR A 90 47.09 10.62 6.74
C THR A 90 47.68 11.93 6.19
N GLY A 91 48.07 12.83 7.09
CA GLY A 91 48.74 14.07 6.71
C GLY A 91 50.08 13.83 6.02
N ALA A 92 50.53 14.79 5.21
CA ALA A 92 51.86 14.74 4.61
C ALA A 92 52.97 14.84 5.67
N ASP A 93 54.11 14.24 5.39
CA ASP A 93 55.31 14.37 6.22
C ASP A 93 55.76 15.85 6.31
N GLY A 94 56.41 16.20 7.43
CA GLY A 94 56.98 17.53 7.63
C GLY A 94 58.15 17.80 6.67
N GLN A 95 58.41 19.09 6.38
CA GLN A 95 59.59 19.48 5.63
C GLN A 95 60.86 19.27 6.48
N ASP A 96 61.96 18.89 5.84
CA ASP A 96 63.27 18.84 6.47
C ASP A 96 63.67 20.23 7.03
N GLY A 97 64.43 20.22 8.13
CA GLY A 97 64.98 21.45 8.71
C GLY A 97 66.00 22.12 7.79
N ALA A 98 66.11 23.44 7.88
CA ALA A 98 67.14 24.18 7.16
C ALA A 98 68.54 23.68 7.57
N PRO A 99 69.53 23.65 6.64
CA PRO A 99 70.92 23.40 6.99
C PRO A 99 71.41 24.32 8.12
N GLY A 100 72.31 23.82 8.97
CA GLY A 100 72.94 24.63 10.02
C GLY A 100 73.79 25.76 9.42
N ALA A 101 73.95 26.85 10.17
CA ALA A 101 74.85 27.92 9.77
C ALA A 101 76.31 27.42 9.71
N ASP A 102 77.08 27.95 8.77
CA ASP A 102 78.51 27.70 8.69
C ASP A 102 79.23 28.07 10.01
N GLY A 103 80.29 27.35 10.35
CA GLY A 103 81.11 27.64 11.51
C GLY A 103 81.81 29.00 11.37
N GLN A 104 82.04 29.69 12.49
CA GLN A 104 82.86 30.90 12.49
C GLN A 104 84.30 30.57 12.10
N ASP A 105 84.93 31.45 11.31
CA ASP A 105 86.36 31.38 11.04
C ASP A 105 87.16 31.37 12.36
N GLY A 106 88.24 30.59 12.40
CA GLY A 106 89.15 30.56 13.54
C GLY A 106 89.82 31.93 13.75
N ALA A 107 90.09 32.29 15.01
CA ALA A 107 90.82 33.51 15.32
C ALA A 107 92.17 33.53 14.58
N THR A 108 92.54 34.69 14.03
CA THR A 108 93.87 34.92 13.47
C THR A 108 94.92 34.59 14.54
N GLY A 109 95.91 33.76 14.19
CA GLY A 109 97.00 33.42 15.10
C GLY A 109 97.75 34.67 15.55
N ALA A 110 98.18 34.71 16.81
CA ALA A 110 99.01 35.80 17.31
C ALA A 110 100.30 35.89 16.48
N ASP A 111 100.68 37.12 16.11
CA ASP A 111 101.98 37.38 15.52
C ASP A 111 103.08 36.84 16.46
N GLY A 112 104.04 36.10 15.91
CA GLY A 112 105.17 35.60 16.68
C GLY A 112 105.96 36.78 17.25
N GLN A 113 106.26 36.75 18.55
CA GLN A 113 107.18 37.72 19.12
C GLN A 113 108.56 37.48 18.52
N ASP A 114 109.10 38.49 17.83
CA ASP A 114 110.50 38.49 17.39
C ASP A 114 111.40 38.38 18.62
N GLY A 115 112.15 37.29 18.71
CA GLY A 115 113.06 37.00 19.82
C GLY A 115 114.28 37.92 19.82
N ALA A 116 114.50 38.60 20.94
CA ALA A 116 115.73 39.31 21.27
C ALA A 116 116.66 38.42 22.11
#